data_AF-F6I2W2-F1
#
_entry.id   AF-F6I2W2-F1
#
_cell.length_a   1.000
_cell.length_b   1.000
_cell.length_c   1.000
_cell.angle_alpha   90.00
_cell.angle_beta   90.00
_cell.angle_gamma   90.00
#
_symmetry.space_group_name_H-M   'P 1'
#
loop_
_entity.id
_entity.type
_entity.pdbx_description
1 polymer ?
#
loop_
_entity_poly.entity_id
_entity_poly.type
_entity_poly.pdbx_seq_one_letter_code
_entity_poly.pdbx_strand_id
1 'polypeptide(L)'
;MSVTSMDQKEKIHSIQSKTAVEKQYRERVMNDLSNASSIQSHCYSCKPIPSQVLYVLVPLFFTGLAVSIFILIAVHNAFLFVSLLCLSALVAAFLIWNTVNWRRSRALFCYLRSFPDSDLRLARHGQLVKITGLVSCGNISLESSYEKATRCIYTSTLLYEYPGLGLKLADAKVPCFGWGLAYCERFSTDFYITDSKSGIRALVKAGSGSRVTPLIVESRLVNTTRKCRFLSSHFKKWLAERNISGQARLLRLEEGYVKEGSSMAVIGMLHRDNDALMIVQPPELLSTGCLWRKLLLPVDIDGVILGVPEMVGPVANPPSSMQQWEH
;
A
#
# COMPACT_ATOMS: atom_id res chain seq x y z
N MET A 1 33.83 48.97 2.97
CA MET A 1 32.55 48.25 3.26
C MET A 1 32.09 47.31 2.15
N SER A 2 32.91 47.02 1.13
CA SER A 2 32.51 46.26 -0.07
C SER A 2 32.99 44.80 -0.11
N VAL A 3 33.95 44.42 0.74
CA VAL A 3 34.55 43.07 0.76
C VAL A 3 33.64 42.03 1.44
N THR A 4 32.83 42.44 2.41
CA THR A 4 31.87 41.56 3.12
C THR A 4 30.66 41.15 2.27
N SER A 5 30.35 41.91 1.22
CA SER A 5 29.20 41.67 0.32
C SER A 5 29.44 40.54 -0.69
N MET A 6 30.66 40.45 -1.24
CA MET A 6 30.99 39.42 -2.24
C MET A 6 31.13 38.02 -1.60
N ASP A 7 31.79 37.93 -0.45
CA ASP A 7 31.98 36.67 0.29
C ASP A 7 30.63 36.06 0.74
N GLN A 8 29.68 36.90 1.13
CA GLN A 8 28.35 36.48 1.53
C GLN A 8 27.52 35.96 0.34
N LYS A 9 27.69 36.55 -0.85
CA LYS A 9 27.00 36.12 -2.08
C LYS A 9 27.54 34.79 -2.61
N GLU A 10 28.86 34.59 -2.55
CA GLU A 10 29.53 33.35 -2.94
C GLU A 10 29.16 32.18 -2.02
N LYS A 11 29.05 32.46 -0.71
CA LYS A 11 28.56 31.49 0.28
C LYS A 11 27.11 31.07 0.06
N ILE A 12 26.22 32.00 -0.30
CA ILE A 12 24.81 31.70 -0.62
C ILE A 12 24.70 30.84 -1.89
N HIS A 13 25.46 31.16 -2.95
CA HIS A 13 25.49 30.37 -4.18
C HIS A 13 26.05 28.95 -3.95
N SER A 14 27.08 28.82 -3.09
CA SER A 14 27.63 27.53 -2.67
C SER A 14 26.63 26.69 -1.87
N ILE A 15 25.86 27.31 -0.98
CA ILE A 15 24.81 26.62 -0.22
C ILE A 15 23.69 26.16 -1.15
N GLN A 16 23.16 27.04 -1.99
CA GLN A 16 22.08 26.71 -2.93
C GLN A 16 22.46 25.60 -3.92
N SER A 17 23.69 25.62 -4.44
CA SER A 17 24.19 24.56 -5.32
C SER A 17 24.32 23.22 -4.60
N LYS A 18 24.81 23.20 -3.35
CA LYS A 18 24.84 21.99 -2.52
C LYS A 18 23.45 21.44 -2.25
N THR A 19 22.47 22.30 -1.91
CA THR A 19 21.09 21.86 -1.68
C THR A 19 20.44 21.30 -2.95
N ALA A 20 20.74 21.89 -4.11
CA ALA A 20 20.22 21.41 -5.39
C ALA A 20 20.80 20.03 -5.78
N VAL A 21 22.10 19.83 -5.59
CA VAL A 21 22.77 18.54 -5.84
C VAL A 21 22.26 17.46 -4.88
N GLU A 22 22.09 17.78 -3.60
CA GLU A 22 21.55 16.84 -2.62
C GLU A 22 20.10 16.46 -2.93
N LYS A 23 19.28 17.43 -3.33
CA LYS A 23 17.90 17.18 -3.78
C LYS A 23 17.86 16.28 -5.01
N GLN A 24 18.69 16.57 -6.01
CA GLN A 24 18.79 15.76 -7.23
C GLN A 24 19.31 14.34 -6.94
N TYR A 25 20.24 14.19 -6.01
CA TYR A 25 20.72 12.88 -5.56
C TYR A 25 19.61 12.11 -4.83
N ARG A 26 18.86 12.76 -3.94
CA ARG A 26 17.69 12.16 -3.27
C ARG A 26 16.65 11.66 -4.26
N GLU A 27 16.29 12.48 -5.25
CA GLU A 27 15.32 12.09 -6.28
C GLU A 27 15.79 10.88 -7.11
N ARG A 28 17.10 10.73 -7.35
CA ARG A 28 17.63 9.57 -8.08
C ARG A 28 17.63 8.27 -7.29
N VAL A 29 17.74 8.33 -5.97
CA VAL A 29 17.93 7.15 -5.10
C VAL A 29 16.62 6.76 -4.40
N MET A 30 15.73 7.72 -4.19
CA MET A 30 14.39 7.47 -3.68
C MET A 30 13.51 6.82 -4.75
N ASN A 31 12.77 5.80 -4.34
CA ASN A 31 11.81 5.14 -5.19
C ASN A 31 10.45 5.80 -5.04
N ASP A 32 9.95 6.40 -6.12
CA ASP A 32 8.60 6.96 -6.17
C ASP A 32 7.59 5.88 -6.58
N LEU A 33 6.82 5.43 -5.59
CA LEU A 33 5.77 4.41 -5.72
C LEU A 33 4.38 5.04 -5.95
N SER A 34 4.29 6.36 -6.12
CA SER A 34 3.03 7.11 -6.26
C SER A 34 2.30 6.83 -7.58
N ASN A 35 3.03 6.44 -8.63
CA ASN A 35 2.44 6.00 -9.89
C ASN A 35 2.14 4.50 -9.90
N ALA A 36 2.93 3.69 -9.18
CA ALA A 36 2.60 2.29 -8.95
C ALA A 36 1.29 2.18 -8.16
N SER A 37 0.97 3.16 -7.31
CA SER A 37 -0.31 3.28 -6.62
C SER A 37 -1.43 3.95 -7.43
N SER A 38 -1.14 4.75 -8.48
CA SER A 38 -2.16 5.12 -9.46
C SER A 38 -2.56 3.90 -10.30
N ILE A 39 -1.61 3.02 -10.60
CA ILE A 39 -1.89 1.67 -11.12
C ILE A 39 -2.57 0.80 -10.06
N GLN A 40 -2.20 0.90 -8.77
CA GLN A 40 -2.85 0.18 -7.67
C GLN A 40 -4.29 0.70 -7.40
N SER A 41 -4.56 1.97 -7.72
CA SER A 41 -5.86 2.62 -7.58
C SER A 41 -6.72 2.44 -8.83
N HIS A 42 -6.11 2.37 -10.00
CA HIS A 42 -6.65 1.73 -11.20
C HIS A 42 -6.79 0.20 -11.00
N CYS A 43 -6.07 -0.42 -10.05
CA CYS A 43 -6.21 -1.81 -9.59
C CYS A 43 -7.24 -1.97 -8.47
N TYR A 44 -7.81 -0.90 -7.91
CA TYR A 44 -9.15 -1.00 -7.33
C TYR A 44 -10.20 -1.30 -8.42
N SER A 45 -9.83 -1.13 -9.70
CA SER A 45 -10.62 -1.52 -10.89
C SER A 45 -10.10 -2.78 -11.60
N CYS A 46 -8.86 -3.23 -11.36
CA CYS A 46 -8.43 -4.57 -11.78
C CYS A 46 -9.14 -5.61 -10.92
N LYS A 47 -10.13 -6.21 -11.55
CA LYS A 47 -10.98 -7.25 -10.98
C LYS A 47 -10.07 -8.37 -10.45
N PRO A 48 -10.24 -8.83 -9.19
CA PRO A 48 -9.52 -10.00 -8.66
C PRO A 48 -9.88 -11.29 -9.40
N ILE A 49 -10.89 -11.20 -10.27
CA ILE A 49 -11.36 -12.24 -11.15
C ILE A 49 -10.91 -11.81 -12.54
N PRO A 50 -10.16 -12.65 -13.27
CA PRO A 50 -9.76 -12.35 -14.63
C PRO A 50 -10.99 -11.88 -15.41
N SER A 51 -10.90 -10.74 -16.09
CA SER A 51 -12.03 -10.21 -16.87
C SER A 51 -12.63 -11.27 -17.79
N GLN A 52 -11.77 -12.14 -18.33
CA GLN A 52 -12.11 -13.32 -19.11
C GLN A 52 -13.09 -14.26 -18.41
N VAL A 53 -12.90 -14.54 -17.13
CA VAL A 53 -13.78 -15.43 -16.35
C VAL A 53 -15.18 -14.83 -16.25
N LEU A 54 -15.32 -13.52 -16.08
CA LEU A 54 -16.62 -12.86 -16.06
C LEU A 54 -17.28 -12.85 -17.45
N TYR A 55 -16.50 -12.67 -18.52
CA TYR A 55 -17.01 -12.76 -19.89
C TYR A 55 -17.53 -14.16 -20.24
N VAL A 56 -17.06 -15.20 -19.56
CA VAL A 56 -17.56 -16.57 -19.73
C VAL A 56 -18.73 -16.87 -18.79
N LEU A 57 -18.63 -16.50 -17.51
CA LEU A 57 -19.64 -16.81 -16.50
C LEU A 57 -20.97 -16.10 -16.75
N VAL A 58 -20.94 -14.84 -17.22
CA VAL A 58 -22.15 -14.05 -17.42
C VAL A 58 -23.03 -14.63 -18.54
N PRO A 59 -22.53 -14.87 -19.77
CA PRO A 59 -23.32 -15.54 -20.81
C PRO A 59 -23.78 -16.94 -20.38
N LEU A 60 -22.90 -17.74 -19.75
CA LEU A 60 -23.23 -19.08 -19.30
C LEU A 60 -24.42 -19.08 -18.33
N PHE A 61 -24.45 -18.12 -17.41
CA PHE A 61 -25.56 -17.94 -16.47
C PHE A 61 -26.86 -17.60 -17.21
N PHE A 62 -26.84 -16.67 -18.16
CA PHE A 62 -28.03 -16.30 -18.93
C PHE A 62 -28.54 -17.44 -19.82
N THR A 63 -27.64 -18.19 -20.47
CA THR A 63 -28.02 -19.37 -21.26
C THR A 63 -28.62 -20.46 -20.38
N GLY A 64 -27.99 -20.74 -19.23
CA GLY A 64 -28.52 -21.70 -18.26
C GLY A 64 -29.89 -21.28 -17.74
N LEU A 65 -30.08 -19.99 -17.46
CA LEU A 65 -31.34 -19.44 -16.96
C LEU A 65 -32.46 -19.55 -17.99
N ALA A 66 -32.18 -19.27 -19.27
CA ALA A 66 -33.14 -19.44 -20.35
C ALA A 66 -33.60 -20.90 -20.50
N VAL A 67 -32.65 -21.86 -20.49
CA VAL A 67 -32.94 -23.29 -20.60
C VAL A 67 -33.72 -23.78 -19.37
N SER A 68 -33.32 -23.39 -18.17
CA SER A 68 -34.01 -23.78 -16.93
C SER A 68 -35.44 -23.24 -16.85
N ILE A 69 -35.68 -22.00 -17.31
CA ILE A 69 -37.04 -21.43 -17.38
C ILE A 69 -37.89 -22.17 -18.41
N PHE A 70 -37.34 -22.48 -19.58
CA PHE A 70 -38.04 -23.25 -20.60
C PHE A 70 -38.49 -24.62 -20.06
N ILE A 71 -37.60 -25.35 -19.39
CA ILE A 71 -37.92 -26.66 -18.79
C ILE A 71 -38.95 -26.51 -17.67
N LEU A 72 -38.84 -25.47 -16.84
CA LEU A 72 -39.83 -25.17 -15.80
C LEU A 72 -41.24 -24.97 -16.39
N ILE A 73 -41.37 -24.27 -17.52
CA ILE A 73 -42.66 -24.04 -18.17
C ILE A 73 -43.17 -25.31 -18.85
N ALA A 74 -42.30 -26.00 -19.61
CA ALA A 74 -42.69 -27.15 -20.42
C ALA A 74 -43.00 -28.41 -19.61
N VAL A 75 -42.26 -28.65 -18.52
CA VAL A 75 -42.33 -29.89 -17.72
C VAL A 75 -42.90 -29.63 -16.32
N HIS A 76 -43.14 -28.36 -15.94
CA HIS A 76 -43.56 -27.97 -14.59
C HIS A 76 -42.62 -28.47 -13.48
N ASN A 77 -41.34 -28.68 -13.81
CA ASN A 77 -40.32 -29.14 -12.88
C ASN A 77 -39.34 -28.01 -12.52
N ALA A 78 -39.37 -27.58 -11.26
CA ALA A 78 -38.55 -26.48 -10.76
C ALA A 78 -37.13 -26.87 -10.35
N PHE A 79 -36.79 -28.15 -10.34
CA PHE A 79 -35.52 -28.63 -9.81
C PHE A 79 -34.30 -27.97 -10.47
N LEU A 80 -34.26 -27.90 -11.80
CA LEU A 80 -33.14 -27.32 -12.54
C LEU A 80 -33.03 -25.81 -12.34
N PHE A 81 -34.17 -25.12 -12.26
CA PHE A 81 -34.20 -23.69 -12.00
C PHE A 81 -33.66 -23.37 -10.60
N VAL A 82 -34.14 -24.08 -9.57
CA VAL A 82 -33.67 -23.91 -8.19
C VAL A 82 -32.19 -24.26 -8.07
N SER A 83 -31.75 -25.37 -8.67
CA SER A 83 -30.33 -25.78 -8.65
C SER A 83 -29.42 -24.73 -9.28
N LEU A 84 -29.79 -24.16 -10.43
CA LEU A 84 -29.04 -23.09 -11.09
C LEU A 84 -28.94 -21.84 -10.22
N LEU A 85 -30.04 -21.43 -9.58
CA LEU A 85 -30.04 -20.27 -8.68
C LEU A 85 -29.17 -20.49 -7.44
N CYS A 86 -29.19 -21.69 -6.86
CA CYS A 86 -28.32 -22.03 -5.74
C CYS A 86 -26.84 -21.98 -6.16
N LEU A 87 -26.49 -22.55 -7.32
CA LEU A 87 -25.12 -22.56 -7.81
C LEU A 87 -24.63 -21.15 -8.16
N SER A 88 -25.47 -20.33 -8.80
CA SER A 88 -25.12 -18.94 -9.12
C SER A 88 -24.93 -18.09 -7.86
N ALA A 89 -25.75 -18.30 -6.83
CA ALA A 89 -25.59 -17.62 -5.54
C ALA A 89 -24.26 -17.99 -4.86
N LEU A 90 -23.86 -19.27 -4.89
CA LEU A 90 -22.57 -19.72 -4.34
C LEU A 90 -21.38 -19.09 -5.09
N VAL A 91 -21.43 -19.07 -6.43
CA VAL A 91 -20.39 -18.42 -7.25
C VAL A 91 -20.34 -16.92 -6.93
N ALA A 92 -21.48 -16.23 -6.93
CA ALA A 92 -21.54 -14.80 -6.60
C ALA A 92 -20.98 -14.51 -5.20
N ALA A 93 -21.33 -15.30 -4.19
CA ALA A 93 -20.79 -15.17 -2.84
C ALA A 93 -19.27 -15.35 -2.81
N PHE A 94 -18.72 -16.32 -3.54
CA PHE A 94 -17.28 -16.53 -3.68
C PHE A 94 -16.57 -15.34 -4.36
N LEU A 95 -17.14 -14.81 -5.45
CA LEU A 95 -16.60 -13.65 -6.16
C LEU A 95 -16.64 -12.38 -5.29
N ILE A 96 -17.74 -12.16 -4.55
CA ILE A 96 -17.88 -11.05 -3.61
C ILE A 96 -16.87 -11.20 -2.46
N TRP A 97 -16.73 -12.40 -1.89
CA TRP A 97 -15.75 -12.69 -0.85
C TRP A 97 -14.32 -12.35 -1.31
N ASN A 98 -13.93 -12.81 -2.49
CA ASN A 98 -12.61 -12.49 -3.07
C ASN A 98 -12.45 -10.99 -3.33
N THR A 99 -13.48 -10.32 -3.83
CA THR A 99 -13.44 -8.87 -4.07
C THR A 99 -13.26 -8.05 -2.79
N VAL A 100 -13.96 -8.41 -1.72
CA VAL A 100 -13.85 -7.72 -0.44
C VAL A 100 -12.48 -7.98 0.21
N ASN A 101 -11.98 -9.21 0.16
CA ASN A 101 -10.70 -9.56 0.77
C ASN A 101 -9.50 -9.04 -0.05
N TRP A 102 -9.62 -8.96 -1.38
CA TRP A 102 -8.65 -8.29 -2.25
C TRP A 102 -8.50 -6.81 -1.89
N ARG A 103 -9.62 -6.09 -1.71
CA ARG A 103 -9.60 -4.67 -1.29
C ARG A 103 -8.89 -4.42 0.04
N ARG A 104 -8.80 -5.45 0.89
CA ARG A 104 -8.12 -5.39 2.20
C ARG A 104 -6.70 -5.99 2.15
N SER A 105 -6.19 -6.31 0.96
CA SER A 105 -4.90 -6.98 0.75
C SER A 105 -4.74 -8.26 1.58
N ARG A 106 -5.85 -8.95 1.91
CA ARG A 106 -5.84 -10.01 2.92
C ARG A 106 -5.04 -11.22 2.48
N ALA A 107 -5.07 -11.56 1.18
CA ALA A 107 -4.27 -12.64 0.61
C ALA A 107 -2.76 -12.37 0.79
N LEU A 108 -2.32 -11.13 0.56
CA LEU A 108 -0.92 -10.71 0.72
C LEU A 108 -0.48 -10.78 2.19
N PHE A 109 -1.31 -10.27 3.10
CA PHE A 109 -1.02 -10.39 4.54
C PHE A 109 -1.01 -11.86 5.00
N CYS A 110 -1.92 -12.70 4.51
CA CYS A 110 -1.90 -14.14 4.81
C CYS A 110 -0.64 -14.80 4.27
N TYR A 111 -0.24 -14.48 3.03
CA TYR A 111 0.99 -14.97 2.43
C TYR A 111 2.21 -14.59 3.28
N LEU A 112 2.38 -13.29 3.58
CA LEU A 112 3.46 -12.78 4.44
C LEU A 112 3.52 -13.52 5.78
N ARG A 113 2.37 -13.74 6.43
CA ARG A 113 2.29 -14.43 7.73
C ARG A 113 2.61 -15.91 7.63
N SER A 114 2.13 -16.59 6.60
CA SER A 114 2.34 -18.02 6.39
C SER A 114 3.74 -18.39 5.91
N PHE A 115 4.43 -17.44 5.27
CA PHE A 115 5.78 -17.67 4.79
C PHE A 115 6.76 -17.78 5.97
N PRO A 116 7.55 -18.86 6.08
CA PRO A 116 8.45 -19.08 7.20
C PRO A 116 9.68 -18.16 7.13
N ASP A 117 10.08 -17.60 8.27
CA ASP A 117 11.32 -16.83 8.36
C ASP A 117 12.53 -17.73 8.06
N SER A 118 13.33 -17.31 7.09
CA SER A 118 14.53 -17.98 6.60
C SER A 118 15.73 -17.62 7.48
N ASP A 119 16.66 -18.56 7.65
CA ASP A 119 17.94 -18.30 8.31
C ASP A 119 18.96 -17.83 7.26
N LEU A 120 19.42 -16.58 7.37
CA LEU A 120 20.41 -16.00 6.47
C LEU A 120 21.75 -16.74 6.46
N ARG A 121 22.08 -17.49 7.51
CA ARG A 121 23.32 -18.29 7.57
C ARG A 121 23.29 -19.47 6.60
N LEU A 122 22.11 -20.02 6.37
CA LEU A 122 21.89 -21.24 5.58
C LEU A 122 21.33 -20.95 4.19
N ALA A 123 20.73 -19.78 3.99
CA ALA A 123 20.13 -19.38 2.74
C ALA A 123 21.17 -19.24 1.61
N ARG A 124 20.81 -19.72 0.42
CA ARG A 124 21.68 -19.71 -0.76
C ARG A 124 21.46 -18.46 -1.60
N HIS A 125 22.46 -18.10 -2.40
CA HIS A 125 22.32 -17.08 -3.43
C HIS A 125 21.17 -17.44 -4.39
N GLY A 126 20.33 -16.46 -4.74
CA GLY A 126 19.16 -16.63 -5.61
C GLY A 126 17.92 -17.21 -4.91
N GLN A 127 18.01 -17.57 -3.63
CA GLN A 127 16.88 -18.13 -2.89
C GLN A 127 15.89 -17.03 -2.47
N LEU A 128 14.60 -17.31 -2.61
CA LEU A 128 13.55 -16.46 -2.02
C LEU A 128 13.56 -16.64 -0.49
N VAL A 129 13.74 -15.53 0.23
CA VAL A 129 13.85 -15.51 1.69
C VAL A 129 12.82 -14.56 2.30
N LYS A 130 12.34 -14.92 3.49
CA LYS A 130 11.64 -13.99 4.38
C LYS A 130 12.50 -13.73 5.60
N ILE A 131 12.73 -12.47 5.92
CA ILE A 131 13.55 -12.06 7.06
C ILE A 131 12.74 -11.08 7.89
N THR A 132 12.74 -11.29 9.20
CA THR A 132 12.06 -10.40 10.16
C THR A 132 13.10 -9.82 11.10
N GLY A 133 13.12 -8.50 11.26
CA GLY A 133 14.22 -7.84 11.94
C GLY A 133 14.03 -6.34 12.14
N LEU A 134 14.99 -5.73 12.84
CA LEU A 134 15.01 -4.28 13.03
C LEU A 134 15.56 -3.59 11.77
N VAL A 135 14.90 -2.53 11.36
CA VAL A 135 15.31 -1.75 10.19
C VAL A 135 16.16 -0.55 10.58
N SER A 136 17.16 -0.24 9.77
CA SER A 136 18.00 0.95 9.88
C SER A 136 18.08 1.66 8.54
N CYS A 137 18.09 2.99 8.56
CA CYS A 137 18.18 3.77 7.34
C CYS A 137 19.48 3.46 6.59
N GLY A 138 19.40 3.44 5.25
CA GLY A 138 20.58 3.45 4.41
C GLY A 138 21.18 4.85 4.31
N ASN A 139 21.71 5.17 3.15
CA ASN A 139 22.34 6.47 2.91
C ASN A 139 21.34 7.63 2.91
N ILE A 140 20.05 7.34 2.74
CA ILE A 140 18.97 8.34 2.65
C ILE A 140 17.85 7.94 3.61
N SER A 141 17.43 8.90 4.42
CA SER A 141 16.24 8.82 5.25
C SER A 141 15.10 9.64 4.68
N LEU A 142 13.90 9.09 4.70
CA LEU A 142 12.66 9.77 4.35
C LEU A 142 12.08 10.54 5.54
N GLU A 143 11.21 11.48 5.21
CA GLU A 143 10.37 12.23 6.13
C GLU A 143 8.91 12.05 5.71
N SER A 144 8.00 11.78 6.66
CA SER A 144 6.57 11.68 6.33
C SER A 144 5.99 13.04 5.91
N SER A 145 4.95 13.01 5.09
CA SER A 145 4.43 14.20 4.41
C SER A 145 3.73 15.14 5.39
N TYR A 146 2.85 14.57 6.23
CA TYR A 146 1.97 15.31 7.12
C TYR A 146 2.46 15.36 8.57
N GLU A 147 2.76 14.22 9.20
CA GLU A 147 3.25 14.17 10.60
C GLU A 147 4.72 14.57 10.75
N LYS A 148 5.46 14.70 9.64
CA LYS A 148 6.88 15.06 9.62
C LYS A 148 7.76 14.08 10.41
N ALA A 149 7.41 12.79 10.38
CA ALA A 149 8.20 11.74 11.02
C ALA A 149 9.52 11.56 10.27
N THR A 150 10.64 11.87 10.93
CA THR A 150 11.99 11.76 10.37
C THR A 150 12.58 10.36 10.54
N ARG A 151 13.63 10.06 9.76
CA ARG A 151 14.34 8.76 9.78
C ARG A 151 13.44 7.58 9.39
N CYS A 152 12.66 7.76 8.33
CA CYS A 152 11.81 6.72 7.77
C CYS A 152 12.48 6.01 6.59
N ILE A 153 12.19 4.72 6.42
CA ILE A 153 12.62 3.91 5.26
C ILE A 153 11.52 3.76 4.21
N TYR A 154 10.27 3.98 4.64
CA TYR A 154 9.07 3.98 3.81
C TYR A 154 8.13 5.05 4.33
N THR A 155 7.47 5.77 3.43
CA THR A 155 6.40 6.71 3.74
C THR A 155 5.27 6.59 2.72
N SER A 156 4.04 6.79 3.18
CA SER A 156 2.84 6.78 2.36
C SER A 156 1.84 7.79 2.87
N THR A 157 1.33 8.65 2.00
CA THR A 157 0.31 9.64 2.32
C THR A 157 -0.80 9.57 1.27
N LEU A 158 -2.02 9.28 1.73
CA LEU A 158 -3.20 9.05 0.90
C LEU A 158 -4.25 10.10 1.24
N LEU A 159 -4.72 10.84 0.23
CA LEU A 159 -5.88 11.70 0.38
C LEU A 159 -7.05 11.08 -0.36
N TYR A 160 -8.11 10.81 0.38
CA TYR A 160 -9.37 10.40 -0.17
C TYR A 160 -10.36 11.55 -0.17
N GLU A 161 -11.13 11.62 -1.23
CA GLU A 161 -12.22 12.56 -1.40
C GLU A 161 -13.52 11.80 -1.62
N TYR A 162 -14.57 12.21 -0.93
CA TYR A 162 -15.91 11.71 -1.17
C TYR A 162 -16.66 12.68 -2.10
N PRO A 163 -16.95 12.29 -3.35
CA PRO A 163 -17.49 13.19 -4.38
C PRO A 163 -18.95 13.62 -4.12
N GLY A 164 -19.68 12.96 -3.20
CA GLY A 164 -21.09 13.24 -2.97
C GLY A 164 -21.99 12.76 -4.12
N LEU A 165 -23.32 12.79 -3.93
CA LEU A 165 -24.26 12.72 -5.05
C LEU A 165 -24.23 14.07 -5.78
N GLY A 166 -23.23 14.27 -6.62
CA GLY A 166 -23.16 15.39 -7.54
C GLY A 166 -23.37 14.87 -8.96
N LEU A 167 -24.49 15.22 -9.58
CA LEU A 167 -24.73 15.06 -11.02
C LEU A 167 -23.74 15.93 -11.81
N LYS A 168 -22.48 15.49 -11.93
CA LYS A 168 -21.55 15.97 -12.96
C LYS A 168 -20.92 14.75 -13.61
N LEU A 169 -21.62 14.25 -14.63
CA LEU A 169 -21.04 13.42 -15.68
C LEU A 169 -19.99 14.26 -16.41
N ALA A 170 -18.72 14.12 -16.03
CA ALA A 170 -17.61 14.62 -16.86
C ALA A 170 -16.36 13.74 -16.80
N ASP A 171 -16.27 12.74 -15.91
CA ASP A 171 -15.21 11.73 -16.02
C ASP A 171 -15.66 10.38 -15.49
N ALA A 172 -15.79 9.41 -16.39
CA ALA A 172 -16.35 8.10 -16.12
C ALA A 172 -15.32 7.20 -15.42
N LYS A 173 -15.00 7.43 -14.14
CA LYS A 173 -14.18 6.47 -13.35
C LYS A 173 -14.16 6.63 -11.83
N VAL A 174 -15.10 7.35 -11.23
CA VAL A 174 -15.18 7.48 -9.76
C VAL A 174 -16.39 6.70 -9.23
N PRO A 175 -16.23 5.79 -8.24
CA PRO A 175 -17.35 5.03 -7.69
C PRO A 175 -18.38 5.97 -7.05
N CYS A 176 -19.61 5.94 -7.55
CA CYS A 176 -20.68 6.91 -7.26
C CYS A 176 -21.14 6.99 -5.78
N PHE A 177 -20.62 6.14 -4.90
CA PHE A 177 -21.02 6.04 -3.49
C PHE A 177 -19.85 5.77 -2.53
N GLY A 178 -18.61 6.02 -2.98
CA GLY A 178 -17.39 5.66 -2.24
C GLY A 178 -16.42 6.81 -2.07
N TRP A 179 -15.44 6.60 -1.21
CA TRP A 179 -14.24 7.44 -1.16
C TRP A 179 -13.40 7.16 -2.41
N GLY A 180 -13.12 8.20 -3.20
CA GLY A 180 -12.17 8.15 -4.31
C GLY A 180 -10.78 8.58 -3.83
N LEU A 181 -9.73 7.91 -4.30
CA LEU A 181 -8.36 8.35 -4.03
C LEU A 181 -8.08 9.59 -4.89
N ALA A 182 -7.89 10.75 -4.25
CA ALA A 182 -7.62 12.02 -4.92
C ALA A 182 -6.12 12.33 -4.98
N TYR A 183 -5.35 11.84 -4.00
CA TYR A 183 -3.91 12.04 -3.93
C TYR A 183 -3.22 10.81 -3.36
N CYS A 184 -2.04 10.49 -3.88
CA CYS A 184 -1.18 9.45 -3.34
C CYS A 184 0.28 9.88 -3.48
N GLU A 185 1.00 9.86 -2.37
CA GLU A 185 2.46 9.95 -2.30
C GLU A 185 2.94 8.66 -1.62
N ARG A 186 3.84 7.91 -2.25
CA ARG A 186 4.50 6.76 -1.62
C ARG A 186 5.96 6.73 -1.98
N PHE A 187 6.83 6.63 -0.99
CA PHE A 187 8.26 6.61 -1.18
C PHE A 187 8.91 5.48 -0.40
N SER A 188 9.96 4.89 -0.99
CA SER A 188 10.84 3.94 -0.31
C SER A 188 12.30 4.20 -0.65
N THR A 189 13.20 3.78 0.24
CA THR A 189 14.64 3.89 0.05
C THR A 189 15.32 2.56 0.27
N ASP A 190 16.57 2.43 -0.17
CA ASP A 190 17.43 1.34 0.27
C ASP A 190 17.67 1.45 1.78
N PHE A 191 17.51 0.34 2.49
CA PHE A 191 17.64 0.30 3.94
C PHE A 191 18.29 -1.01 4.38
N TYR A 192 18.80 -1.04 5.61
CA TYR A 192 19.35 -2.25 6.19
C TYR A 192 18.33 -2.91 7.10
N ILE A 193 18.31 -4.24 7.08
CA ILE A 193 17.57 -5.07 8.04
C ILE A 193 18.55 -5.96 8.79
N THR A 194 18.43 -6.01 10.11
CA THR A 194 19.17 -6.94 10.95
C THR A 194 18.24 -8.07 11.33
N ASP A 195 18.49 -9.27 10.79
CA ASP A 195 17.67 -10.45 11.02
C ASP A 195 17.65 -10.81 12.51
N SER A 196 16.45 -10.96 13.06
CA SER A 196 16.24 -11.32 14.46
C SER A 196 16.71 -12.74 14.79
N LYS A 197 16.73 -13.65 13.81
CA LYS A 197 17.16 -15.05 14.01
C LYS A 197 18.68 -15.20 13.96
N SER A 198 19.31 -14.71 12.89
CA SER A 198 20.74 -14.89 12.66
C SER A 198 21.62 -13.76 13.20
N GLY A 199 21.05 -12.58 13.47
CA GLY A 199 21.79 -11.36 13.81
C GLY A 199 22.53 -10.74 12.62
N ILE A 200 22.40 -11.31 11.42
CA ILE A 200 23.08 -10.84 10.22
C ILE A 200 22.36 -9.63 9.65
N ARG A 201 23.14 -8.62 9.28
CA ARG A 201 22.65 -7.42 8.60
C ARG A 201 22.68 -7.62 7.09
N ALA A 202 21.56 -7.36 6.44
CA ALA A 202 21.42 -7.38 4.99
C ALA A 202 20.92 -6.02 4.48
N LEU A 203 21.35 -5.63 3.28
CA LEU A 203 20.87 -4.45 2.58
C LEU A 203 19.65 -4.82 1.74
N VAL A 204 18.51 -4.18 1.98
CA VAL A 204 17.32 -4.34 1.15
C VAL A 204 17.35 -3.29 0.04
N LYS A 205 17.29 -3.77 -1.20
CA LYS A 205 17.12 -2.94 -2.39
C LYS A 205 15.63 -2.66 -2.60
N ALA A 206 15.20 -1.54 -2.06
CA ALA A 206 13.83 -1.01 -2.17
C ALA A 206 13.80 0.44 -2.69
N GLY A 207 14.98 1.05 -2.87
CA GLY A 207 15.16 2.35 -3.49
C GLY A 207 14.97 2.31 -5.01
N SER A 208 15.43 3.37 -5.67
CA SER A 208 15.18 3.64 -7.08
C SER A 208 15.45 2.45 -7.99
N GLY A 209 14.52 2.21 -8.93
CA GLY A 209 14.58 1.11 -9.90
C GLY A 209 14.11 -0.25 -9.37
N SER A 210 13.73 -0.35 -8.10
CA SER A 210 13.21 -1.58 -7.50
C SER A 210 11.68 -1.58 -7.44
N ARG A 211 11.03 -2.70 -7.72
CA ARG A 211 9.58 -2.87 -7.49
C ARG A 211 9.35 -3.28 -6.05
N VAL A 212 8.38 -2.64 -5.41
CA VAL A 212 8.10 -2.82 -3.97
C VAL A 212 6.60 -2.95 -3.77
N THR A 213 6.20 -3.99 -3.05
CA THR A 213 4.82 -4.21 -2.59
C THR A 213 4.75 -3.94 -1.08
N PRO A 214 4.35 -2.74 -0.65
CA PRO A 214 4.22 -2.42 0.77
C PRO A 214 2.91 -2.98 1.35
N LEU A 215 3.03 -3.67 2.48
CA LEU A 215 1.96 -4.19 3.33
C LEU A 215 2.00 -3.46 4.68
N ILE A 216 1.88 -2.14 4.60
CA ILE A 216 1.94 -1.22 5.73
C ILE A 216 0.56 -0.60 5.87
N VAL A 217 0.03 -0.60 7.09
CA VAL A 217 -1.31 -0.06 7.36
C VAL A 217 -1.19 1.44 7.61
N GLU A 218 -1.89 2.24 6.81
CA GLU A 218 -1.96 3.69 6.99
C GLU A 218 -2.91 4.07 8.14
N SER A 219 -2.48 5.03 8.97
CA SER A 219 -3.24 5.61 10.07
C SER A 219 -4.10 6.75 9.56
N ARG A 220 -5.38 6.79 9.97
CA ARG A 220 -6.28 7.88 9.61
C ARG A 220 -6.04 9.10 10.50
N LEU A 221 -5.45 10.14 9.91
CA LEU A 221 -5.07 11.37 10.63
C LEU A 221 -6.16 12.43 10.57
N VAL A 222 -6.80 12.59 9.41
CA VAL A 222 -7.86 13.58 9.20
C VAL A 222 -9.08 12.89 8.64
N ASN A 223 -10.26 13.19 9.19
CA ASN A 223 -11.54 12.71 8.69
C ASN A 223 -12.59 13.79 8.83
N THR A 224 -12.87 14.49 7.73
CA THR A 224 -13.93 15.50 7.73
C THR A 224 -15.29 14.82 7.61
N THR A 225 -16.29 15.40 8.26
CA THR A 225 -17.67 14.87 8.24
C THR A 225 -18.61 15.94 7.70
N ARG A 226 -19.83 15.54 7.33
CA ARG A 226 -20.84 16.51 6.84
C ARG A 226 -21.14 17.61 7.86
N LYS A 227 -20.98 17.31 9.15
CA LYS A 227 -21.22 18.22 10.29
C LYS A 227 -19.97 19.05 10.64
N CYS A 228 -18.77 18.52 10.40
CA CYS A 228 -17.51 19.22 10.65
C CYS A 228 -16.67 19.27 9.38
N ARG A 229 -16.81 20.38 8.64
CA ARG A 229 -16.02 20.70 7.43
C ARG A 229 -14.84 21.63 7.72
N PHE A 230 -14.57 21.93 8.99
CA PHE A 230 -13.49 22.83 9.36
C PHE A 230 -12.15 22.11 9.16
N LEU A 231 -11.33 22.63 8.26
CA LEU A 231 -9.96 22.15 8.04
C LEU A 231 -9.01 22.90 8.96
N SER A 232 -8.12 22.18 9.65
CA SER A 232 -7.06 22.81 10.45
C SER A 232 -6.16 23.69 9.58
N SER A 233 -5.55 24.72 10.16
CA SER A 233 -4.60 25.59 9.46
C SER A 233 -3.46 24.79 8.84
N HIS A 234 -2.93 23.82 9.59
CA HIS A 234 -1.90 22.89 9.13
C HIS A 234 -2.34 22.11 7.88
N PHE A 235 -3.57 21.54 7.90
CA PHE A 235 -4.07 20.79 6.76
C PHE A 235 -4.36 21.65 5.54
N LYS A 236 -4.88 22.87 5.71
CA LYS A 236 -5.05 23.84 4.61
C LYS A 236 -3.72 24.19 3.95
N LYS A 237 -2.67 24.42 4.76
CA LYS A 237 -1.32 24.70 4.26
C LYS A 237 -0.77 23.51 3.46
N TRP A 238 -0.88 22.30 4.01
CA TRP A 238 -0.44 21.07 3.33
C TRP A 238 -1.13 20.84 1.99
N LEU A 239 -2.44 21.11 1.89
CA LEU A 239 -3.19 21.05 0.63
C LEU A 239 -2.72 22.11 -0.38
N ALA A 240 -2.52 23.34 0.08
CA ALA A 240 -2.06 24.46 -0.76
C ALA A 240 -0.67 24.21 -1.35
N GLU A 241 0.27 23.66 -0.56
CA GLU A 241 1.62 23.28 -1.01
C GLU A 241 1.62 22.25 -2.15
N ARG A 242 0.53 21.49 -2.28
CA ARG A 242 0.35 20.43 -3.29
C ARG A 242 -0.62 20.80 -4.41
N ASN A 243 -1.02 22.08 -4.48
CA ASN A 243 -2.03 22.58 -5.43
C ASN A 243 -3.38 21.84 -5.36
N ILE A 244 -3.73 21.28 -4.20
CA ILE A 244 -5.01 20.61 -3.99
C ILE A 244 -6.03 21.63 -3.49
N SER A 245 -7.19 21.70 -4.14
CA SER A 245 -8.25 22.64 -3.75
C SER A 245 -8.77 22.35 -2.34
N GLY A 246 -8.71 23.36 -1.47
CA GLY A 246 -9.26 23.34 -0.12
C GLY A 246 -10.76 23.62 -0.02
N GLN A 247 -11.51 23.57 -1.13
CA GLN A 247 -12.97 23.74 -1.12
C GLN A 247 -13.65 22.71 -0.21
N ALA A 248 -14.85 23.04 0.28
CA ALA A 248 -15.60 22.26 1.27
C ALA A 248 -16.03 20.88 0.74
N ARG A 249 -15.09 19.92 0.74
CA ARG A 249 -15.24 18.53 0.33
C ARG A 249 -15.08 17.64 1.54
N LEU A 250 -15.67 16.45 1.47
CA LEU A 250 -15.42 15.43 2.47
C LEU A 250 -14.07 14.78 2.14
N LEU A 251 -13.05 15.19 2.88
CA LEU A 251 -11.67 14.74 2.81
C LEU A 251 -11.34 13.78 3.95
N ARG A 252 -10.49 12.80 3.63
CA ARG A 252 -9.88 11.89 4.58
C ARG A 252 -8.40 11.74 4.24
N LEU A 253 -7.53 12.07 5.18
CA LEU A 253 -6.09 11.89 5.06
C LEU A 253 -5.67 10.67 5.86
N GLU A 254 -4.96 9.76 5.20
CA GLU A 254 -4.34 8.60 5.82
C GLU A 254 -2.83 8.67 5.57
N GLU A 255 -2.02 8.39 6.59
CA GLU A 255 -0.56 8.38 6.47
C GLU A 255 0.01 7.13 7.16
N GLY A 256 1.02 6.53 6.53
CA GLY A 256 1.76 5.39 7.06
C GLY A 256 3.24 5.61 6.83
N TYR A 257 4.07 5.16 7.76
CA TYR A 257 5.52 5.20 7.61
C TYR A 257 6.17 4.09 8.45
N VAL A 258 7.39 3.72 8.08
CA VAL A 258 8.23 2.81 8.87
C VAL A 258 9.47 3.56 9.27
N LYS A 259 9.61 3.80 10.58
CA LYS A 259 10.75 4.49 11.17
C LYS A 259 11.89 3.51 11.41
N GLU A 260 13.12 4.00 11.33
CA GLU A 260 14.28 3.29 11.83
C GLU A 260 14.08 2.80 13.28
N GLY A 261 14.58 1.60 13.56
CA GLY A 261 14.37 0.88 14.81
C GLY A 261 13.04 0.12 14.88
N SER A 262 12.18 0.22 13.87
CA SER A 262 10.95 -0.59 13.80
C SER A 262 11.27 -2.03 13.41
N SER A 263 10.47 -2.98 13.90
CA SER A 263 10.50 -4.36 13.40
C SER A 263 9.73 -4.46 12.08
N MET A 264 10.31 -5.11 11.09
CA MET A 264 9.70 -5.31 9.77
C MET A 264 10.05 -6.70 9.23
N ALA A 265 9.14 -7.27 8.44
CA ALA A 265 9.34 -8.47 7.65
C ALA A 265 9.54 -8.10 6.17
N VAL A 266 10.56 -8.69 5.55
CA VAL A 266 10.91 -8.49 4.14
C VAL A 266 10.91 -9.83 3.43
N ILE A 267 10.21 -9.91 2.30
CA ILE A 267 10.31 -11.06 1.38
C ILE A 267 10.95 -10.59 0.08
N GLY A 268 12.04 -11.24 -0.31
CA GLY A 268 12.76 -10.95 -1.54
C GLY A 268 13.79 -12.02 -1.87
N MET A 269 14.51 -11.83 -2.98
CA MET A 269 15.55 -12.76 -3.40
C MET A 269 16.87 -12.41 -2.71
N LEU A 270 17.51 -13.40 -2.09
CA LEU A 270 18.81 -13.23 -1.47
C LEU A 270 19.89 -13.16 -2.56
N HIS A 271 20.60 -12.05 -2.63
CA HIS A 271 21.79 -11.89 -3.44
C HIS A 271 23.01 -11.82 -2.52
N ARG A 272 23.95 -12.72 -2.72
CA ARG A 272 25.17 -12.85 -1.94
C ARG A 272 26.38 -12.62 -2.84
N ASP A 273 27.14 -11.56 -2.58
CA ASP A 273 28.33 -11.18 -3.35
C ASP A 273 29.48 -10.85 -2.40
N ASN A 274 30.53 -11.69 -2.35
CA ASN A 274 31.83 -11.45 -1.71
C ASN A 274 31.81 -10.57 -0.43
N ASP A 275 30.93 -10.90 0.54
CA ASP A 275 30.59 -10.24 1.84
C ASP A 275 29.39 -9.28 1.93
N ALA A 276 28.83 -8.83 0.82
CA ALA A 276 27.57 -8.10 0.81
C ALA A 276 26.37 -9.06 0.71
N LEU A 277 25.52 -9.03 1.74
CA LEU A 277 24.20 -9.66 1.72
C LEU A 277 23.15 -8.63 1.33
N MET A 278 22.52 -8.86 0.18
CA MET A 278 21.47 -8.00 -0.35
C MET A 278 20.18 -8.78 -0.53
N ILE A 279 19.05 -8.11 -0.30
CA ILE A 279 17.73 -8.63 -0.62
C ILE A 279 17.21 -7.78 -1.76
N VAL A 280 16.99 -8.40 -2.91
CA VAL A 280 16.62 -7.73 -4.15
C VAL A 280 15.26 -8.20 -4.65
N GLN A 281 14.68 -7.46 -5.59
CA GLN A 281 13.46 -7.89 -6.24
C GLN A 281 13.64 -9.24 -6.94
N PRO A 282 12.68 -10.17 -6.82
CA PRO A 282 12.66 -11.36 -7.65
C PRO A 282 12.54 -11.00 -9.15
N PRO A 283 13.15 -11.77 -10.06
CA PRO A 283 13.04 -11.54 -11.50
C PRO A 283 11.67 -11.93 -12.06
N GLU A 284 10.98 -12.88 -11.41
CA GLU A 284 9.67 -13.39 -11.77
C GLU A 284 8.60 -12.90 -10.77
N LEU A 285 7.33 -12.89 -11.23
CA LEU A 285 6.19 -12.59 -10.36
C LEU A 285 6.03 -13.70 -9.30
N LEU A 286 5.84 -13.29 -8.06
CA LEU A 286 5.55 -14.23 -6.97
C LEU A 286 4.05 -14.44 -6.88
N SER A 287 3.58 -15.68 -7.07
CA SER A 287 2.18 -15.99 -6.84
C SER A 287 1.96 -16.42 -5.38
N THR A 288 0.93 -15.89 -4.72
CA THR A 288 0.55 -16.35 -3.37
C THR A 288 0.02 -17.79 -3.34
N GLY A 289 -0.23 -18.37 -4.51
CA GLY A 289 -0.94 -19.64 -4.66
C GLY A 289 -2.41 -19.55 -4.23
N CYS A 290 -3.16 -20.63 -4.45
CA CYS A 290 -4.56 -20.72 -4.04
C CYS A 290 -4.65 -20.98 -2.53
N LEU A 291 -5.13 -19.99 -1.77
CA LEU A 291 -5.37 -20.14 -0.33
C LEU A 291 -6.77 -20.76 -0.10
N TRP A 292 -6.95 -22.02 -0.51
CA TRP A 292 -8.24 -22.74 -0.49
C TRP A 292 -8.94 -22.72 0.87
N ARG A 293 -8.19 -22.89 1.97
CA ARG A 293 -8.73 -22.82 3.34
C ARG A 293 -9.37 -21.48 3.69
N LYS A 294 -9.04 -20.42 2.95
CA LYS A 294 -9.58 -19.06 3.13
C LYS A 294 -10.47 -18.62 1.96
N LEU A 295 -10.68 -19.50 0.97
CA LEU A 295 -11.41 -19.22 -0.27
C LEU A 295 -10.86 -17.99 -1.01
N LEU A 296 -9.53 -17.79 -1.00
CA LEU A 296 -8.89 -16.67 -1.70
C LEU A 296 -8.18 -17.16 -2.96
N LEU A 297 -8.44 -16.46 -4.07
CA LEU A 297 -7.75 -16.61 -5.34
C LEU A 297 -6.28 -16.19 -5.22
N PRO A 298 -5.39 -16.77 -6.06
CA PRO A 298 -3.99 -16.40 -6.09
C PRO A 298 -3.83 -14.94 -6.49
N VAL A 299 -2.85 -14.28 -5.89
CA VAL A 299 -2.44 -12.93 -6.19
C VAL A 299 -1.01 -12.96 -6.66
N ASP A 300 -0.75 -12.35 -7.82
CA ASP A 300 0.61 -12.18 -8.31
C ASP A 300 1.18 -10.89 -7.73
N ILE A 301 2.39 -11.01 -7.18
CA ILE A 301 3.11 -9.96 -6.48
C ILE A 301 4.34 -9.63 -7.31
N ASP A 302 4.55 -8.35 -7.52
CA ASP A 302 5.71 -7.85 -8.23
C ASP A 302 6.65 -7.13 -7.26
N GLY A 303 7.91 -7.58 -7.23
CA GLY A 303 8.97 -6.98 -6.44
C GLY A 303 9.10 -7.46 -5.00
N VAL A 304 9.84 -6.67 -4.21
CA VAL A 304 10.12 -6.95 -2.79
C VAL A 304 8.89 -6.65 -1.93
N ILE A 305 8.52 -7.56 -1.05
CA ILE A 305 7.40 -7.36 -0.12
C ILE A 305 7.94 -6.78 1.18
N LEU A 306 7.40 -5.65 1.61
CA LEU A 306 7.72 -5.03 2.90
C LEU A 306 6.46 -5.09 3.76
N GLY A 307 6.51 -5.68 4.94
CA GLY A 307 5.35 -5.72 5.82
C GLY A 307 5.70 -5.63 7.28
N VAL A 308 4.83 -5.02 8.08
CA VAL A 308 5.04 -4.95 9.53
C VAL A 308 4.54 -6.25 10.15
N PRO A 309 5.37 -6.98 10.93
CA PRO A 309 4.92 -8.15 11.67
C PRO A 309 3.87 -7.68 12.68
N GLU A 310 2.81 -8.47 12.87
CA GLU A 310 1.76 -8.17 13.84
C GLU A 310 2.41 -8.05 15.22
N MET A 311 2.31 -6.87 15.85
CA MET A 311 2.76 -6.70 17.23
C MET A 311 1.96 -7.67 18.10
N VAL A 312 2.68 -8.45 18.91
CA VAL A 312 2.08 -9.20 20.02
C VAL A 312 1.56 -8.18 21.03
N GLY A 313 0.29 -7.79 20.88
CA GLY A 313 -0.51 -7.06 21.86
C GLY A 313 -0.13 -5.59 22.12
N PRO A 314 -1.10 -4.75 22.53
CA PRO A 314 -0.81 -3.41 23.02
C PRO A 314 -0.13 -3.51 24.39
N VAL A 315 1.08 -2.94 24.52
CA VAL A 315 1.60 -2.52 25.83
C VAL A 315 0.66 -1.42 26.32
N ALA A 316 -0.13 -1.75 27.34
CA ALA A 316 -0.99 -0.80 28.02
C ALA A 316 -0.13 0.33 28.58
N ASN A 317 -0.31 1.55 28.06
CA ASN A 317 0.16 2.74 28.75
C ASN A 317 -0.73 2.94 30.00
N PRO A 318 -0.16 3.22 31.18
CA PRO A 318 -0.94 3.54 32.37
C PRO A 318 -1.70 4.86 32.18
N PRO A 319 -2.86 5.05 32.81
CA PRO A 319 -3.67 6.26 32.65
C PRO A 319 -2.92 7.46 33.21
N SER A 320 -2.61 8.42 32.34
CA SER A 320 -2.15 9.75 32.74
C SER A 320 -3.31 10.49 33.40
N SER A 321 -3.09 10.84 34.66
CA SER A 321 -3.91 11.64 35.56
C SER A 321 -4.57 12.86 34.92
N MET A 322 -5.82 13.09 35.32
CA MET A 322 -6.60 14.32 35.16
C MET A 322 -5.73 15.57 35.37
N GLN A 323 -5.68 16.45 34.37
CA GLN A 323 -5.35 17.86 34.59
C GLN A 323 -6.64 18.68 34.62
N GLN A 324 -6.88 19.17 35.83
CA GLN A 324 -7.92 20.05 36.32
C GLN A 324 -7.72 21.44 35.69
N TRP A 325 -8.79 22.01 35.15
CA TRP A 325 -8.82 23.38 34.63
C TRP A 325 -9.02 24.33 35.81
N GLU A 326 -8.06 25.22 36.05
CA GLU A 326 -8.26 26.46 36.79
C GLU A 326 -7.89 27.64 35.88
N HIS A 327 -8.75 28.66 35.94
CA HIS A 327 -8.80 29.97 35.25
C HIS A 327 -9.42 29.99 33.86
#